data_AF-A0A7M7PZQ9-F1
#
_entry.id   AF-A0A7M7PZQ9-F1
#
_cell.length_a   1.000
_cell.length_b   1.000
_cell.length_c   1.000
_cell.angle_alpha   90.00
_cell.angle_beta   90.00
_cell.angle_gamma   90.00
#
_symmetry.space_group_name_H-M   'P 1'
#
loop_
_entity.id
_entity.type
_entity.pdbx_description
1 polymer ?
#
loop_
_entity_poly.entity_id
_entity_poly.type
_entity_poly.pdbx_seq_one_letter_code
_entity_poly.pdbx_strand_id
1 'polypeptide(L)'
;MYNKSKQLIAAQNVTIEEENLDNSKNDPTYKPHNASQSKTEKDSSGIVTISEVYDMEQNTNNKGYGKKYFCPYCKEKFSKLGRHLEQKHKDQAEVKSFVVFPKKSAARSNAIALIRNKGIVIHNSNFEFHKGKFLCARRPGPQKEMKSTALEVCPDCNGTYTTLSIKNHNCKVDTENLPNKTRELLLRGRQKFLHCDKGLSERMRVEILPTIQNEQYFEIIKSDFLILECGESFCKKYLEARQNYMICGYLRAYANFLIEIRKINSEISDFESVMRPHYYKDTCLAIKKVAGFSRSGFAHPGTATSLTMLIKKAAKVNHCDILMSKDPGRKAVQKEVEGYAKLCEDRFGEDINKIATTTYLKNKQNKQVELVSTEDINKLDTFLENKRLNALKTLNRINEDVEDIDADPWCKKYYNIWRDL
;
A
#
# COMPACT_ATOMS: atom_id res chain seq x y z
N MET A 1 2.04 -1.01 -55.00
CA MET A 1 1.51 -1.55 -53.72
C MET A 1 2.57 -1.76 -52.62
N TYR A 2 3.80 -1.24 -52.76
CA TYR A 2 4.87 -1.45 -51.76
C TYR A 2 5.13 -0.23 -50.84
N ASN A 3 4.56 0.95 -51.14
CA ASN A 3 4.72 2.17 -50.33
C ASN A 3 3.56 2.46 -49.37
N LYS A 4 2.38 1.84 -49.54
CA LYS A 4 1.26 1.96 -48.59
C LYS A 4 1.46 1.09 -47.33
N SER A 5 2.22 0.00 -47.43
CA SER A 5 2.52 -0.90 -46.30
C SER A 5 3.53 -0.31 -45.30
N LYS A 6 4.46 0.54 -45.72
CA LYS A 6 5.39 1.23 -44.80
C LYS A 6 4.75 2.37 -43.99
N GLN A 7 3.75 3.06 -44.56
CA GLN A 7 3.01 4.10 -43.83
C GLN A 7 2.03 3.50 -42.80
N LEU A 8 1.47 2.31 -43.06
CA LEU A 8 0.63 1.58 -42.09
C LEU A 8 1.43 1.02 -40.89
N ILE A 9 2.68 0.60 -41.12
CA ILE A 9 3.57 0.13 -40.03
C ILE A 9 4.06 1.30 -39.15
N ALA A 10 4.26 2.49 -39.73
CA ALA A 10 4.61 3.68 -38.95
C ALA A 10 3.43 4.22 -38.12
N ALA A 11 2.20 4.15 -38.64
CA ALA A 11 1.00 4.56 -37.91
C ALA A 11 0.60 3.58 -36.79
N GLN A 12 0.87 2.27 -36.95
CA GLN A 12 0.68 1.29 -35.87
C GLN A 12 1.72 1.42 -34.74
N ASN A 13 2.91 1.95 -35.01
CA ASN A 13 3.92 2.14 -33.96
C ASN A 13 3.65 3.36 -33.06
N VAL A 14 2.79 4.30 -33.47
CA VAL A 14 2.44 5.49 -32.67
C VAL A 14 1.27 5.21 -31.72
N THR A 15 0.41 4.23 -32.01
CA THR A 15 -0.73 3.85 -31.14
C THR A 15 -0.41 2.74 -30.14
N ILE A 16 0.71 2.02 -30.29
CA ILE A 16 1.09 0.93 -29.36
C ILE A 16 1.71 1.44 -28.04
N GLU A 17 2.14 2.71 -27.96
CA GLU A 17 2.77 3.25 -26.73
C GLU A 17 1.79 3.50 -25.57
N GLU A 18 0.47 3.52 -25.80
CA GLU A 18 -0.51 3.80 -24.74
C GLU A 18 -1.36 2.60 -24.29
N GLU A 19 -1.46 1.51 -25.08
CA GLU A 19 -2.39 0.40 -24.77
C GLU A 19 -1.74 -0.90 -24.23
N ASN A 20 -0.41 -1.03 -24.18
CA ASN A 20 0.24 -2.27 -23.72
C ASN A 20 1.01 -2.12 -22.39
N LEU A 21 0.37 -1.54 -21.38
CA LEU A 21 0.84 -1.59 -19.98
C LEU A 21 -0.04 -2.43 -19.05
N ASP A 22 -1.10 -3.05 -19.57
CA ASP A 22 -2.02 -3.86 -18.77
C ASP A 22 -1.92 -5.35 -19.12
N ASN A 23 -0.77 -5.97 -18.80
CA ASN A 23 -0.71 -7.42 -18.64
C ASN A 23 0.49 -7.85 -17.78
N SER A 24 0.40 -7.60 -16.47
CA SER A 24 1.20 -8.31 -15.46
C SER A 24 0.31 -9.33 -14.76
N LYS A 25 0.11 -10.46 -15.41
CA LYS A 25 -0.23 -11.72 -14.74
C LYS A 25 0.88 -12.71 -15.09
N ASN A 26 1.46 -13.29 -14.03
CA ASN A 26 2.46 -14.37 -13.96
C ASN A 26 3.81 -13.91 -13.42
N ASP A 27 3.93 -13.88 -12.09
CA ASP A 27 5.20 -14.03 -11.39
C ASP A 27 5.07 -15.20 -10.39
N PRO A 28 5.78 -16.33 -10.59
CA PRO A 28 5.84 -17.40 -9.62
C PRO A 28 6.92 -17.09 -8.56
N THR A 29 6.45 -16.87 -7.33
CA THR A 29 7.15 -17.18 -6.06
C THR A 29 8.63 -16.77 -5.95
N TYR A 30 8.89 -15.55 -5.48
CA TYR A 30 10.18 -15.19 -4.89
C TYR A 30 10.28 -15.75 -3.45
N LYS A 31 11.17 -16.73 -3.23
CA LYS A 31 11.56 -17.21 -1.89
C LYS A 31 12.75 -16.37 -1.39
N PRO A 32 12.72 -15.81 -0.17
CA PRO A 32 13.86 -15.10 0.38
C PRO A 32 14.97 -16.09 0.78
N HIS A 33 16.16 -15.91 0.23
CA HIS A 33 17.38 -16.56 0.71
C HIS A 33 17.86 -15.90 2.02
N ASN A 34 18.28 -16.76 2.95
CA ASN A 34 18.75 -16.44 4.29
C ASN A 34 19.92 -15.46 4.30
N ALA A 35 19.78 -14.38 5.08
CA ALA A 35 20.90 -13.52 5.45
C ALA A 35 21.68 -14.15 6.61
N SER A 36 22.92 -14.54 6.32
CA SER A 36 23.91 -14.98 7.31
C SER A 36 24.30 -13.83 8.24
N GLN A 37 24.53 -14.21 9.50
CA GLN A 37 24.96 -13.36 10.60
C GLN A 37 26.27 -12.63 10.27
N SER A 38 26.30 -11.31 10.45
CA SER A 38 27.56 -10.56 10.61
C SER A 38 27.44 -9.64 11.82
N LYS A 39 28.52 -9.65 12.62
CA LYS A 39 28.64 -9.02 13.92
C LYS A 39 28.80 -7.50 13.75
N THR A 40 28.16 -6.76 14.65
CA THR A 40 28.28 -5.31 14.80
C THR A 40 29.65 -4.92 15.36
N GLU A 41 30.40 -4.11 14.64
CA GLU A 41 31.44 -3.23 15.19
C GLU A 41 30.87 -1.81 15.31
N LYS A 42 31.25 -1.13 16.40
CA LYS A 42 30.82 0.22 16.75
C LYS A 42 31.62 1.22 15.93
N ASP A 43 30.95 2.16 15.27
CA ASP A 43 31.57 3.41 14.86
C ASP A 43 30.74 4.62 15.26
N SER A 44 31.48 5.58 15.82
CA SER A 44 31.06 6.85 16.37
C SER A 44 31.10 7.93 15.30
N SER A 45 29.94 8.40 14.84
CA SER A 45 29.80 9.74 14.24
C SER A 45 28.33 10.16 14.24
N GLY A 46 28.07 11.35 14.79
CA GLY A 46 26.74 11.88 15.09
C GLY A 46 25.95 12.28 13.85
N ILE A 47 25.18 11.34 13.30
CA ILE A 47 24.08 11.60 12.38
C ILE A 47 22.80 11.21 13.10
N VAL A 48 21.97 12.21 13.46
CA VAL A 48 20.61 11.98 13.95
C VAL A 48 19.78 11.52 12.76
N THR A 49 19.78 10.22 12.51
CA THR A 49 18.70 9.58 11.78
C THR A 49 17.44 9.81 12.60
N ILE A 50 16.46 10.52 12.05
CA ILE A 50 15.10 10.59 12.60
C ILE A 50 14.45 9.21 12.35
N SER A 51 14.99 8.17 12.97
CA SER A 51 14.15 7.16 13.59
C SER A 51 13.69 7.80 14.88
N GLU A 52 12.53 8.46 14.88
CA GLU A 52 11.93 8.92 16.13
C GLU A 52 11.63 7.66 16.96
N VAL A 53 12.56 7.35 17.86
CA VAL A 53 12.38 6.39 18.93
C VAL A 53 11.46 7.11 19.91
N TYR A 54 10.26 6.58 20.08
CA TYR A 54 9.27 7.20 20.90
C TYR A 54 9.15 6.49 22.24
N ASP A 55 9.11 7.27 23.31
CA ASP A 55 9.06 6.74 24.66
C ASP A 55 7.63 6.34 25.02
N MET A 56 7.43 5.07 25.31
CA MET A 56 6.23 4.67 26.03
C MET A 56 6.26 5.29 27.43
N GLU A 57 5.12 5.80 27.94
CA GLU A 57 5.06 6.29 29.34
C GLU A 57 5.49 5.16 30.30
N GLN A 58 6.72 5.29 30.82
CA GLN A 58 7.38 4.30 31.66
C GLN A 58 6.77 4.25 33.06
N ASN A 59 6.95 3.11 33.71
CA ASN A 59 6.67 2.98 35.13
C ASN A 59 7.83 3.64 35.89
N THR A 60 7.63 4.86 36.39
CA THR A 60 8.54 5.36 37.42
C THR A 60 8.47 4.39 38.59
N ASN A 61 9.61 3.89 39.09
CA ASN A 61 9.70 2.93 40.21
C ASN A 61 9.03 3.38 41.53
N ASN A 62 8.34 4.51 41.54
CA ASN A 62 7.48 4.94 42.64
C ASN A 62 6.15 4.18 42.61
N LYS A 63 6.05 3.20 43.51
CA LYS A 63 4.79 2.61 44.01
C LYS A 63 3.82 3.74 44.42
N GLY A 64 3.01 4.27 43.50
CA GLY A 64 1.99 5.26 43.88
C GLY A 64 1.30 6.02 42.75
N TYR A 65 1.98 6.40 41.67
CA TYR A 65 1.34 7.19 40.61
C TYR A 65 0.72 6.29 39.53
N GLY A 66 -0.59 6.03 39.68
CA GLY A 66 -1.38 5.26 38.72
C GLY A 66 -1.33 5.86 37.31
N LYS A 67 -1.39 4.97 36.30
CA LYS A 67 -1.49 5.33 34.87
C LYS A 67 -2.48 6.47 34.66
N LYS A 68 -2.06 7.55 34.00
CA LYS A 68 -2.97 8.60 33.54
C LYS A 68 -3.55 8.18 32.19
N TYR A 69 -4.82 8.51 31.98
CA TYR A 69 -5.57 8.22 30.77
C TYR A 69 -5.99 9.53 30.14
N PHE A 70 -5.84 9.63 28.82
CA PHE A 70 -6.30 10.79 28.07
C PHE A 70 -7.82 10.78 27.94
N CYS A 71 -8.48 11.87 28.30
CA CYS A 71 -9.91 12.03 28.13
C CYS A 71 -10.21 12.48 26.69
N PRO A 72 -11.07 11.76 25.94
CA PRO A 72 -11.39 12.14 24.56
C PRO A 72 -12.19 13.45 24.43
N TYR A 73 -12.83 13.92 25.51
CA TYR A 73 -13.73 15.08 25.47
C TYR A 73 -13.02 16.39 25.85
N CYS A 74 -12.36 16.43 27.01
CA CYS A 74 -11.62 17.63 27.47
C CYS A 74 -10.13 17.63 27.10
N LYS A 75 -9.62 16.55 26.47
CA LYS A 75 -8.23 16.44 25.99
C LYS A 75 -7.17 16.56 27.11
N GLU A 76 -7.55 16.23 28.35
CA GLU A 76 -6.67 16.24 29.53
C GLU A 76 -6.41 14.81 30.07
N LYS A 77 -5.35 14.64 30.88
CA LYS A 77 -4.90 13.34 31.41
C LYS A 77 -5.36 13.12 32.86
N PHE A 78 -6.08 12.03 33.13
CA PHE A 78 -6.62 11.69 34.47
C PHE A 78 -6.24 10.28 34.93
N SER A 79 -5.92 10.10 36.21
CA SER A 79 -5.64 8.77 36.80
C SER A 79 -6.90 7.91 36.99
N LYS A 80 -8.05 8.52 37.24
CA LYS A 80 -9.35 7.86 37.45
C LYS A 80 -10.37 8.32 36.41
N LEU A 81 -10.15 7.95 35.15
CA LEU A 81 -10.96 8.39 34.01
C LEU A 81 -12.47 8.19 34.21
N GLY A 82 -12.91 7.03 34.72
CA GLY A 82 -14.34 6.77 34.94
C GLY A 82 -15.01 7.79 35.88
N ARG A 83 -14.36 8.13 36.99
CA ARG A 83 -14.86 9.16 37.93
C ARG A 83 -14.90 10.54 37.27
N HIS A 84 -13.87 10.87 36.49
CA HIS A 84 -13.82 12.14 35.77
C HIS A 84 -14.97 12.24 34.74
N LEU A 85 -15.20 11.20 33.94
CA LEU A 85 -16.29 11.14 32.96
C LEU A 85 -17.66 11.34 33.62
N GLU A 86 -17.89 10.67 34.75
CA GLU A 86 -19.11 10.81 35.55
C GLU A 86 -19.28 12.20 36.18
N GLN A 87 -18.24 13.01 36.32
CA GLN A 87 -18.34 14.32 36.97
C GLN A 87 -18.44 15.46 35.96
N LYS A 88 -17.62 15.41 34.90
CA LYS A 88 -17.46 16.49 33.91
C LYS A 88 -18.16 16.23 32.58
N HIS A 89 -18.49 14.98 32.27
CA HIS A 89 -18.99 14.56 30.95
C HIS A 89 -20.26 13.69 31.03
N LYS A 90 -21.11 13.90 32.06
CA LYS A 90 -22.38 13.14 32.24
C LYS A 90 -23.31 13.20 31.03
N ASP A 91 -23.25 14.29 30.28
CA ASP A 91 -24.17 14.52 29.17
C ASP A 91 -23.82 13.75 27.90
N GLN A 92 -22.58 13.24 27.81
CA GLN A 92 -22.10 12.46 26.67
C GLN A 92 -22.81 11.10 26.61
N ALA A 93 -23.30 10.73 25.42
CA ALA A 93 -24.07 9.49 25.22
C ALA A 93 -23.32 8.23 25.69
N GLU A 94 -22.01 8.15 25.41
CA GLU A 94 -21.16 7.03 25.83
C GLU A 94 -20.96 6.97 27.35
N VAL A 95 -21.05 8.12 28.03
CA VAL A 95 -20.97 8.17 29.50
C VAL A 95 -22.29 7.73 30.11
N LYS A 96 -23.42 8.19 29.57
CA LYS A 96 -24.76 7.76 29.99
C LYS A 96 -24.91 6.24 29.89
N SER A 97 -24.42 5.62 28.82
CA SER A 97 -24.55 4.18 28.60
C SER A 97 -23.87 3.34 29.69
N PHE A 98 -22.70 3.76 30.21
CA PHE A 98 -22.02 2.98 31.26
C PHE A 98 -22.49 3.31 32.67
N VAL A 99 -23.04 4.51 32.90
CA VAL A 99 -23.50 4.94 34.23
C VAL A 99 -24.62 4.03 34.75
N VAL A 100 -25.46 3.51 33.85
CA VAL A 100 -26.58 2.59 34.15
C VAL A 100 -26.10 1.25 34.72
N PHE A 101 -24.92 0.76 34.30
CA PHE A 101 -24.41 -0.51 34.79
C PHE A 101 -23.92 -0.41 36.24
N PRO A 102 -24.12 -1.43 37.10
CA PRO A 102 -23.61 -1.42 38.46
C PRO A 102 -22.10 -1.18 38.54
N LYS A 103 -21.65 -0.47 39.59
CA LYS A 103 -20.21 -0.27 39.86
C LYS A 103 -19.51 -1.65 39.95
N LYS A 104 -18.29 -1.73 39.41
CA LYS A 104 -17.48 -2.97 39.32
C LYS A 104 -18.02 -4.08 38.38
N SER A 105 -19.14 -3.88 37.69
CA SER A 105 -19.57 -4.85 36.67
C SER A 105 -18.60 -4.91 35.48
N ALA A 106 -18.55 -6.08 34.83
CA ALA A 106 -17.75 -6.29 33.64
C ALA A 106 -18.19 -5.39 32.48
N ALA A 107 -19.51 -5.25 32.27
CA ALA A 107 -20.10 -4.36 31.26
C ALA A 107 -19.66 -2.91 31.45
N ARG A 108 -19.75 -2.37 32.69
CA ARG A 108 -19.26 -1.02 33.01
C ARG A 108 -17.78 -0.86 32.71
N SER A 109 -16.98 -1.84 33.10
CA SER A 109 -15.53 -1.80 32.91
C SER A 109 -15.14 -1.83 31.44
N ASN A 110 -15.85 -2.61 30.62
CA ASN A 110 -15.66 -2.67 29.16
C ASN A 110 -16.04 -1.35 28.49
N ALA A 111 -17.19 -0.78 28.82
CA ALA A 111 -17.63 0.50 28.25
C ALA A 111 -16.64 1.64 28.57
N ILE A 112 -16.15 1.72 29.81
CA ILE A 112 -15.09 2.67 30.19
C ILE A 112 -13.79 2.40 29.42
N ALA A 113 -13.46 1.13 29.15
CA ALA A 113 -12.28 0.78 28.36
C ALA A 113 -12.39 1.26 26.90
N LEU A 114 -13.59 1.25 26.30
CA LEU A 114 -13.80 1.79 24.95
C LEU A 114 -13.59 3.30 24.88
N ILE A 115 -14.13 4.06 25.84
CA ILE A 115 -13.91 5.51 25.93
C ILE A 115 -12.41 5.80 26.15
N ARG A 116 -11.75 5.01 26.99
CA ARG A 116 -10.30 5.11 27.20
C ARG A 116 -9.52 4.86 25.92
N ASN A 117 -9.88 3.83 25.16
CA ASN A 117 -9.23 3.48 23.90
C ASN A 117 -9.41 4.60 22.85
N LYS A 118 -10.60 5.22 22.78
CA LYS A 118 -10.83 6.43 21.97
C LYS A 118 -9.88 7.57 22.37
N GLY A 119 -9.72 7.81 23.67
CA GLY A 119 -8.76 8.78 24.18
C GLY A 119 -7.30 8.47 23.79
N ILE A 120 -6.92 7.18 23.79
CA ILE A 120 -5.59 6.75 23.34
C ILE A 120 -5.37 7.08 21.86
N VAL A 121 -6.34 6.78 20.99
CA VAL A 121 -6.26 7.11 19.56
C VAL A 121 -6.09 8.61 19.35
N ILE A 122 -6.93 9.45 19.97
CA ILE A 122 -6.84 10.90 19.83
C ILE A 122 -5.47 11.44 20.27
N HIS A 123 -4.94 10.94 21.40
CA HIS A 123 -3.64 11.35 21.89
C HIS A 123 -2.51 10.93 20.95
N ASN A 124 -2.53 9.70 20.46
CA ASN A 124 -1.47 9.13 19.62
C ASN A 124 -1.50 9.66 18.18
N SER A 125 -2.67 10.06 17.69
CA SER A 125 -2.83 10.59 16.34
C SER A 125 -2.40 12.06 16.19
N ASN A 126 -2.19 12.78 17.30
CA ASN A 126 -1.86 14.20 17.26
C ASN A 126 -0.53 14.48 17.98
N PHE A 127 0.44 15.00 17.23
CA PHE A 127 1.79 15.31 17.68
C PHE A 127 1.83 16.27 18.87
N GLU A 128 0.94 17.27 18.92
CA GLU A 128 0.87 18.24 20.01
C GLU A 128 0.55 17.56 21.35
N PHE A 129 -0.21 16.47 21.32
CA PHE A 129 -0.57 15.70 22.52
C PHE A 129 0.49 14.68 22.89
N HIS A 130 0.94 13.85 21.94
CA HIS A 130 1.88 12.79 22.28
C HIS A 130 3.29 13.33 22.54
N LYS A 131 3.76 14.36 21.82
CA LYS A 131 5.13 14.92 21.97
C LYS A 131 6.20 13.83 22.04
N GLY A 132 6.06 12.86 21.15
CA GLY A 132 6.88 11.67 21.10
C GLY A 132 6.69 10.61 22.18
N LYS A 133 5.62 10.69 22.98
CA LYS A 133 5.26 9.68 23.99
C LYS A 133 3.92 9.03 23.69
N PHE A 134 3.91 7.77 23.26
CA PHE A 134 2.67 7.09 22.89
C PHE A 134 1.99 6.40 24.08
N LEU A 135 0.65 6.36 24.04
CA LEU A 135 -0.16 5.59 24.98
C LEU A 135 -0.54 4.24 24.37
N CYS A 136 -0.47 3.17 25.16
CA CYS A 136 -0.97 1.85 24.77
C CYS A 136 -2.12 1.41 25.65
N ALA A 137 -3.04 0.59 25.12
CA ALA A 137 -4.13 -0.01 25.88
C ALA A 137 -3.58 -0.92 26.98
N ARG A 138 -2.64 -1.80 26.62
CA ARG A 138 -1.85 -2.63 27.56
C ARG A 138 -0.44 -2.05 27.70
N ARG A 139 0.05 -1.91 28.94
CA ARG A 139 1.46 -1.51 29.16
C ARG A 139 2.38 -2.63 28.66
N PRO A 140 3.41 -2.33 27.84
CA PRO A 140 4.48 -3.28 27.56
C PRO A 140 5.19 -3.66 28.88
N GLY A 141 5.84 -4.82 28.90
CA GLY A 141 6.73 -5.18 30.02
C GLY A 141 7.92 -4.20 30.13
N PRO A 142 8.66 -4.23 31.25
CA PRO A 142 9.83 -3.38 31.43
C PRO A 142 10.97 -3.87 30.54
N GLN A 143 10.94 -3.55 29.23
CA GLN A 143 12.09 -3.50 28.33
C GLN A 143 11.69 -2.92 26.96
N LYS A 144 12.58 -2.04 26.48
CA LYS A 144 12.77 -1.45 25.14
C LYS A 144 11.89 -0.25 24.76
N GLU A 145 12.58 0.87 24.57
CA GLU A 145 12.29 1.87 23.54
C GLU A 145 11.65 1.20 22.32
N MET A 146 10.42 1.60 22.00
CA MET A 146 9.67 1.04 20.88
C MET A 146 9.38 2.15 19.89
N LYS A 147 9.68 1.91 18.61
CA LYS A 147 9.29 2.81 17.54
C LYS A 147 7.76 2.88 17.48
N SER A 148 7.20 4.04 17.13
CA SER A 148 5.73 4.22 16.97
C SER A 148 5.14 3.26 15.95
N THR A 149 5.95 2.89 14.96
CA THR A 149 5.67 1.90 13.91
C THR A 149 5.41 0.48 14.43
N ALA A 150 5.84 0.19 15.67
CA ALA A 150 5.54 -1.09 16.33
C ALA A 150 4.16 -1.10 17.01
N LEU A 151 3.36 -0.03 16.86
CA LEU A 151 2.01 0.10 17.41
C LEU A 151 0.95 -0.09 16.33
N GLU A 152 -0.06 -0.88 16.66
CA GLU A 152 -1.20 -1.21 15.81
C GLU A 152 -2.49 -0.96 16.60
N VAL A 153 -3.55 -0.51 15.94
CA VAL A 153 -4.85 -0.26 16.58
C VAL A 153 -5.79 -1.41 16.28
N CYS A 154 -6.47 -1.94 17.30
CA CYS A 154 -7.58 -2.87 17.05
C CYS A 154 -8.74 -2.10 16.42
N PRO A 155 -9.25 -2.52 15.25
CA PRO A 155 -10.35 -1.82 14.59
C PRO A 155 -11.63 -1.83 15.41
N ASP A 156 -11.90 -2.84 16.24
CA ASP A 156 -13.20 -2.95 16.90
C ASP A 156 -13.20 -2.21 18.24
N CYS A 157 -12.16 -2.39 19.06
CA CYS A 157 -12.09 -1.75 20.37
C CYS A 157 -11.30 -0.43 20.40
N ASN A 158 -10.69 -0.03 19.28
CA ASN A 158 -9.77 1.13 19.14
C ASN A 158 -8.57 1.09 20.09
N GLY A 159 -8.25 -0.07 20.68
CA GLY A 159 -7.11 -0.20 21.58
C GLY A 159 -5.81 -0.16 20.78
N THR A 160 -4.84 0.66 21.19
CA THR A 160 -3.48 0.63 20.63
C THR A 160 -2.65 -0.44 21.34
N TYR A 161 -2.04 -1.32 20.57
CA TYR A 161 -1.30 -2.51 20.99
C TYR A 161 0.04 -2.56 20.27
N THR A 162 1.04 -3.20 20.87
CA THR A 162 2.24 -3.55 20.11
C THR A 162 1.93 -4.62 19.06
N THR A 163 2.70 -4.70 17.97
CA THR A 163 2.56 -5.72 16.92
C THR A 163 2.54 -7.16 17.47
N LEU A 164 3.26 -7.41 18.58
CA LEU A 164 3.21 -8.71 19.27
C LEU A 164 1.94 -8.89 20.10
N SER A 165 1.53 -7.85 20.83
CA SER A 165 0.36 -7.94 21.73
C SER A 165 -0.97 -7.98 21.00
N ILE A 166 -1.08 -7.37 19.82
CA ILE A 166 -2.32 -7.39 19.02
C ILE A 166 -2.62 -8.78 18.45
N LYS A 167 -1.60 -9.61 18.19
CA LYS A 167 -1.77 -11.00 17.74
C LYS A 167 -2.49 -11.86 18.78
N ASN A 168 -2.31 -11.52 20.05
CA ASN A 168 -2.94 -12.20 21.19
C ASN A 168 -4.12 -11.38 21.76
N HIS A 169 -4.56 -10.33 21.06
CA HIS A 169 -5.67 -9.50 21.50
C HIS A 169 -6.98 -10.21 21.21
N ASN A 170 -7.66 -10.64 22.28
CA ASN A 170 -9.02 -11.11 22.21
C ASN A 170 -9.98 -9.94 22.40
N CYS A 171 -10.50 -9.39 21.30
CA CYS A 171 -11.44 -8.28 21.33
C CYS A 171 -12.79 -8.72 21.88
N LYS A 172 -13.34 -7.95 22.83
CA LYS A 172 -14.63 -8.25 23.48
C LYS A 172 -15.82 -7.47 22.90
N VAL A 173 -15.60 -6.69 21.84
CA VAL A 173 -16.61 -5.79 21.24
C VAL A 173 -17.44 -6.51 20.18
N ASP A 174 -16.84 -7.46 19.46
CA ASP A 174 -17.53 -8.24 18.45
C ASP A 174 -16.89 -9.63 18.34
N THR A 175 -17.62 -10.68 18.71
CA THR A 175 -17.12 -12.07 18.73
C THR A 175 -17.68 -12.93 17.60
N GLU A 176 -18.70 -12.45 16.87
CA GLU A 176 -19.45 -13.28 15.92
C GLU A 176 -18.82 -13.34 14.51
N ASN A 177 -17.93 -12.41 14.18
CA ASN A 177 -17.33 -12.31 12.84
C ASN A 177 -15.81 -12.05 12.86
N LEU A 178 -15.09 -12.43 13.92
CA LEU A 178 -13.63 -12.28 13.96
C LEU A 178 -13.00 -13.14 12.84
N PRO A 179 -12.49 -12.54 11.75
CA PRO A 179 -11.84 -13.31 10.72
C PRO A 179 -10.63 -13.98 11.35
N ASN A 180 -10.53 -15.30 11.17
CA ASN A 180 -9.34 -16.02 11.59
C ASN A 180 -8.09 -15.34 10.99
N LYS A 181 -7.22 -14.86 11.90
CA LYS A 181 -5.79 -14.56 11.69
C LYS A 181 -5.42 -13.24 10.97
N THR A 182 -5.07 -12.27 11.83
CA THR A 182 -3.97 -11.29 11.72
C THR A 182 -3.96 -10.28 10.57
N ARG A 183 -4.00 -10.66 9.27
CA ARG A 183 -3.69 -9.70 8.19
C ARG A 183 -4.80 -8.67 7.97
N GLU A 184 -6.05 -9.10 7.90
CA GLU A 184 -7.18 -8.20 7.70
C GLU A 184 -7.43 -7.30 8.92
N LEU A 185 -7.27 -7.86 10.12
CA LEU A 185 -7.35 -7.10 11.38
C LEU A 185 -6.28 -5.99 11.43
N LEU A 186 -5.04 -6.31 11.04
CA LEU A 186 -3.95 -5.33 10.96
C LEU A 186 -4.21 -4.27 9.89
N LEU A 187 -4.75 -4.65 8.73
CA LEU A 187 -5.14 -3.71 7.68
C LEU A 187 -6.21 -2.73 8.17
N ARG A 188 -7.31 -3.24 8.74
CA ARG A 188 -8.38 -2.42 9.33
C ARG A 188 -7.87 -1.56 10.50
N GLY A 189 -6.91 -2.08 11.27
CA GLY A 189 -6.24 -1.34 12.32
C GLY A 189 -5.43 -0.15 11.80
N ARG A 190 -4.63 -0.37 10.75
CA ARG A 190 -3.86 0.68 10.07
C ARG A 190 -4.76 1.74 9.45
N GLN A 191 -5.87 1.36 8.84
CA GLN A 191 -6.88 2.32 8.34
C GLN A 191 -7.32 3.31 9.42
N LYS A 192 -7.47 2.86 10.67
CA LYS A 192 -7.82 3.74 11.80
C LYS A 192 -6.65 4.54 12.34
N PHE A 193 -5.44 3.98 12.32
CA PHE A 193 -4.23 4.65 12.82
C PHE A 193 -3.65 5.68 11.84
N LEU A 194 -3.91 5.51 10.53
CA LEU A 194 -3.61 6.51 9.51
C LEU A 194 -4.58 7.70 9.61
N HIS A 195 -4.42 8.52 10.63
CA HIS A 195 -4.86 9.91 10.55
C HIS A 195 -3.80 10.68 9.78
N CYS A 196 -3.97 10.72 8.46
CA CYS A 196 -3.25 11.64 7.60
C CYS A 196 -4.17 12.84 7.36
N ASP A 197 -3.92 13.94 8.06
CA ASP A 197 -4.69 15.20 7.95
C ASP A 197 -4.38 16.00 6.67
N LYS A 198 -3.57 15.43 5.76
CA LYS A 198 -3.10 16.07 4.52
C LYS A 198 -4.16 16.11 3.40
N GLY A 199 -5.46 16.07 3.70
CA GLY A 199 -6.52 16.17 2.70
C GLY A 199 -6.60 15.03 1.69
N LEU A 200 -6.04 13.85 2.01
CA LEU A 200 -6.04 12.68 1.12
C LEU A 200 -7.44 12.09 0.93
N SER A 201 -7.69 11.52 -0.25
CA SER A 201 -8.94 10.80 -0.52
C SER A 201 -9.12 9.59 0.41
N GLU A 202 -10.38 9.20 0.61
CA GLU A 202 -10.71 8.01 1.39
C GLU A 202 -10.04 6.76 0.83
N ARG A 203 -10.01 6.61 -0.51
CA ARG A 203 -9.33 5.51 -1.18
C ARG A 203 -7.84 5.46 -0.86
N MET A 204 -7.15 6.60 -0.91
CA MET A 204 -5.72 6.65 -0.57
C MET A 204 -5.48 6.26 0.89
N ARG A 205 -6.30 6.76 1.81
CA ARG A 205 -6.18 6.50 3.26
C ARG A 205 -6.55 5.07 3.67
N VAL A 206 -7.58 4.50 3.03
CA VAL A 206 -8.20 3.25 3.47
C VAL A 206 -7.75 2.06 2.63
N GLU A 207 -7.63 2.22 1.32
CA GLU A 207 -7.37 1.10 0.41
C GLU A 207 -5.90 1.01 -0.01
N ILE A 208 -5.20 2.13 -0.13
CA ILE A 208 -3.82 2.16 -0.65
C ILE A 208 -2.80 2.09 0.48
N LEU A 209 -2.67 3.15 1.27
CA LEU A 209 -1.60 3.28 2.27
C LEU A 209 -1.54 2.13 3.29
N PRO A 210 -2.66 1.61 3.83
CA PRO A 210 -2.64 0.52 4.81
C PRO A 210 -2.06 -0.79 4.25
N THR A 211 -2.14 -0.99 2.93
CA THR A 211 -1.65 -2.21 2.27
C THR A 211 -0.12 -2.23 2.09
N ILE A 212 0.55 -1.09 2.31
CA ILE A 212 2.00 -0.99 2.27
C ILE A 212 2.58 -1.59 3.55
N GLN A 213 3.07 -2.82 3.45
CA GLN A 213 3.54 -3.59 4.60
C GLN A 213 4.94 -3.22 5.05
N ASN A 214 5.82 -2.86 4.12
CA ASN A 214 7.19 -2.49 4.44
C ASN A 214 7.18 -1.18 5.23
N GLU A 215 7.59 -1.27 6.49
CA GLU A 215 7.59 -0.16 7.46
C GLU A 215 8.43 1.03 6.99
N GLN A 216 9.62 0.77 6.45
CA GLN A 216 10.51 1.81 5.96
C GLN A 216 9.88 2.57 4.79
N TYR A 217 9.27 1.84 3.84
CA TYR A 217 8.59 2.48 2.71
C TYR A 217 7.36 3.25 3.16
N PHE A 218 6.57 2.67 4.06
CA PHE A 218 5.37 3.30 4.59
C PHE A 218 5.68 4.65 5.26
N GLU A 219 6.70 4.72 6.11
CA GLU A 219 7.09 5.97 6.79
C GLU A 219 7.59 7.03 5.82
N ILE A 220 8.38 6.65 4.81
CA ILE A 220 8.84 7.57 3.77
C ILE A 220 7.65 8.13 2.99
N ILE A 221 6.73 7.27 2.56
CA ILE A 221 5.55 7.68 1.79
C ILE A 221 4.65 8.59 2.63
N LYS A 222 4.45 8.27 3.90
CA LYS A 222 3.60 9.07 4.81
C LYS A 222 4.19 10.45 5.10
N SER A 223 5.51 10.53 5.27
CA SER A 223 6.20 11.78 5.58
C SER A 223 6.29 12.71 4.37
N ASP A 224 6.58 12.18 3.18
CA ASP A 224 6.80 12.96 1.96
C ASP A 224 5.49 13.46 1.33
N PHE A 225 5.35 14.78 1.19
CA PHE A 225 4.14 15.39 0.63
C PHE A 225 3.97 15.11 -0.88
N LEU A 226 5.04 15.24 -1.66
CA LEU A 226 4.98 15.09 -3.11
C LEU A 226 4.68 13.65 -3.53
N ILE A 227 5.21 12.66 -2.80
CA ILE A 227 4.86 11.24 -3.03
C ILE A 227 3.37 11.01 -2.79
N LEU A 228 2.79 11.58 -1.74
CA LEU A 228 1.36 11.46 -1.45
C LEU A 228 0.49 12.11 -2.52
N GLU A 229 0.84 13.30 -2.98
CA GLU A 229 0.15 14.00 -4.08
C GLU A 229 0.22 13.21 -5.39
N CYS A 230 1.37 12.58 -5.67
CA CYS A 230 1.48 11.66 -6.80
C CYS A 230 0.54 10.46 -6.66
N GLY A 231 0.47 9.86 -5.47
CA GLY A 231 -0.47 8.78 -5.14
C GLY A 231 -1.93 9.18 -5.36
N GLU A 232 -2.31 10.35 -4.88
CA GLU A 232 -3.65 10.92 -5.05
C GLU A 232 -3.97 11.16 -6.53
N SER A 233 -2.98 11.66 -7.31
CA SER A 233 -3.12 11.79 -8.76
C SER A 233 -3.32 10.44 -9.46
N PHE A 234 -2.67 9.36 -9.00
CA PHE A 234 -2.90 8.02 -9.52
C PHE A 234 -4.27 7.47 -9.15
N CYS A 235 -4.76 7.71 -7.93
CA CYS A 235 -6.12 7.33 -7.55
C CYS A 235 -7.19 8.01 -8.42
N LYS A 236 -6.96 9.26 -8.84
CA LYS A 236 -7.84 9.98 -9.77
C LYS A 236 -7.74 9.46 -11.21
N LYS A 237 -6.56 9.01 -11.64
CA LYS A 237 -6.33 8.47 -12.99
C LYS A 237 -6.87 7.04 -13.15
N TYR A 238 -6.68 6.21 -12.13
CA TYR A 238 -6.96 4.77 -12.16
C TYR A 238 -8.09 4.44 -11.21
N LEU A 239 -9.33 4.37 -11.71
CA LEU A 239 -10.53 4.33 -10.87
C LEU A 239 -10.85 2.94 -10.30
N GLU A 240 -10.31 1.87 -10.88
CA GLU A 240 -10.70 0.51 -10.53
C GLU A 240 -9.91 -0.06 -9.36
N ALA A 241 -10.58 -0.79 -8.45
CA ALA A 241 -9.94 -1.39 -7.28
C ALA A 241 -8.82 -2.38 -7.62
N ARG A 242 -8.91 -3.10 -8.76
CA ARG A 242 -7.84 -4.01 -9.21
C ARG A 242 -6.51 -3.29 -9.47
N GLN A 243 -6.56 -2.00 -9.77
CA GLN A 243 -5.38 -1.16 -10.04
C GLN A 243 -4.69 -0.70 -8.76
N ASN A 244 -5.31 -0.87 -7.58
CA ASN A 244 -4.72 -0.49 -6.29
C ASN A 244 -3.35 -1.14 -6.07
N TYR A 245 -3.17 -2.39 -6.51
CA TYR A 245 -1.88 -3.08 -6.39
C TYR A 245 -0.75 -2.38 -7.17
N MET A 246 -1.07 -1.92 -8.38
CA MET A 246 -0.14 -1.16 -9.23
C MET A 246 0.21 0.18 -8.59
N ILE A 247 -0.78 0.92 -8.08
CA ILE A 247 -0.57 2.21 -7.37
C ILE A 247 0.36 2.00 -6.16
N CYS A 248 0.11 0.95 -5.37
CA CYS A 248 0.99 0.60 -4.25
C CYS A 248 2.41 0.26 -4.73
N GLY A 249 2.54 -0.37 -5.90
CA GLY A 249 3.82 -0.62 -6.57
C GLY A 249 4.56 0.68 -6.89
N TYR A 250 3.87 1.68 -7.42
CA TYR A 250 4.43 2.99 -7.73
C TYR A 250 4.87 3.75 -6.48
N LEU A 251 4.08 3.76 -5.42
CA LEU A 251 4.46 4.38 -4.16
C LEU A 251 5.70 3.72 -3.54
N ARG A 252 5.76 2.38 -3.59
CA ARG A 252 6.96 1.63 -3.17
C ARG A 252 8.18 1.96 -4.03
N ALA A 253 8.00 2.15 -5.34
CA ALA A 253 9.07 2.53 -6.24
C ALA A 253 9.62 3.94 -5.92
N TYR A 254 8.74 4.91 -5.60
CA TYR A 254 9.18 6.23 -5.11
C TYR A 254 9.99 6.13 -3.83
N ALA A 255 9.49 5.38 -2.84
CA ALA A 255 10.19 5.21 -1.57
C ALA A 255 11.58 4.56 -1.76
N ASN A 256 11.65 3.50 -2.56
CA ASN A 256 12.90 2.80 -2.85
C ASN A 256 13.90 3.72 -3.58
N PHE A 257 13.43 4.48 -4.56
CA PHE A 257 14.27 5.47 -5.24
C PHE A 257 14.80 6.52 -4.27
N LEU A 258 13.95 7.06 -3.38
CA LEU A 258 14.36 8.08 -2.42
C LEU A 258 15.40 7.56 -1.42
N ILE A 259 15.30 6.28 -1.04
CA ILE A 259 16.34 5.61 -0.23
C ILE A 259 17.66 5.56 -1.00
N GLU A 260 17.66 5.13 -2.26
CA GLU A 260 18.88 4.99 -3.05
C GLU A 260 19.53 6.33 -3.41
N ILE A 261 18.75 7.37 -3.72
CA ILE A 261 19.32 8.69 -4.03
C ILE A 261 19.92 9.35 -2.78
N ARG A 262 19.32 9.17 -1.60
CA ARG A 262 19.89 9.63 -0.32
C ARG A 262 21.25 9.00 0.02
N LYS A 263 21.49 7.76 -0.43
CA LYS A 263 22.80 7.10 -0.31
C LYS A 263 23.85 7.68 -1.26
N ILE A 264 23.42 8.27 -2.37
CA ILE A 264 24.31 8.91 -3.34
C ILE A 264 24.61 10.34 -2.91
N ASN A 265 23.58 11.07 -2.49
CA ASN A 265 23.66 12.45 -2.08
C ASN A 265 22.83 12.66 -0.80
N SER A 266 23.52 12.93 0.30
CA SER A 266 22.91 13.13 1.62
C SER A 266 22.21 14.49 1.79
N GLU A 267 22.39 15.43 0.86
CA GLU A 267 21.70 16.73 0.88
C GLU A 267 20.21 16.61 0.54
N ILE A 268 19.81 15.51 -0.12
CA ILE A 268 18.44 15.30 -0.58
C ILE A 268 17.59 14.77 0.57
N SER A 269 16.79 15.64 1.18
CA SER A 269 15.87 15.25 2.25
C SER A 269 14.56 14.66 1.76
N ASP A 270 13.95 15.21 0.71
CA ASP A 270 12.60 14.86 0.25
C ASP A 270 12.51 14.78 -1.27
N PHE A 271 11.38 14.27 -1.76
CA PHE A 271 11.15 14.11 -3.20
C PHE A 271 11.04 15.46 -3.93
N GLU A 272 10.60 16.52 -3.24
CA GLU A 272 10.56 17.88 -3.79
C GLU A 272 11.96 18.41 -4.11
N SER A 273 12.94 18.17 -3.23
CA SER A 273 14.35 18.55 -3.44
C SER A 273 14.95 17.86 -4.67
N VAL A 274 14.56 16.62 -4.97
CA VAL A 274 15.02 15.88 -6.16
C VAL A 274 14.62 16.59 -7.46
N MET A 275 13.50 17.33 -7.47
CA MET A 275 12.95 17.99 -8.65
C MET A 275 13.71 19.27 -9.05
N ARG A 276 15.04 19.26 -8.92
CA ARG A 276 15.94 20.36 -9.28
C ARG A 276 16.94 19.93 -10.34
N PRO A 277 17.21 20.77 -11.37
CA PRO A 277 18.11 20.41 -12.47
C PRO A 277 19.50 19.94 -12.03
N HIS A 278 20.03 20.49 -10.93
CA HIS A 278 21.34 20.13 -10.41
C HIS A 278 21.45 18.65 -10.03
N TYR A 279 20.37 18.04 -9.52
CA TYR A 279 20.33 16.64 -9.10
C TYR A 279 19.94 15.66 -10.21
N TYR A 280 19.82 16.11 -11.47
CA TYR A 280 19.43 15.23 -12.57
C TYR A 280 20.42 14.07 -12.79
N LYS A 281 21.73 14.34 -12.68
CA LYS A 281 22.75 13.29 -12.81
C LYS A 281 22.64 12.25 -11.69
N ASP A 282 22.45 12.72 -10.46
CA ASP A 282 22.23 11.85 -9.29
C ASP A 282 20.96 11.02 -9.44
N THR A 283 19.90 11.62 -10.01
CA THR A 283 18.66 10.92 -10.35
C THR A 283 18.92 9.78 -11.32
N CYS A 284 19.65 10.01 -12.41
CA CYS A 284 20.00 8.97 -13.37
C CYS A 284 20.84 7.85 -12.74
N LEU A 285 21.78 8.19 -11.85
CA LEU A 285 22.58 7.20 -11.12
C LEU A 285 21.72 6.37 -10.16
N ALA A 286 20.79 7.00 -9.44
CA ALA A 286 19.87 6.33 -8.54
C ALA A 286 18.96 5.36 -9.30
N ILE A 287 18.36 5.77 -10.42
CA ILE A 287 17.56 4.87 -11.28
C ILE A 287 18.41 3.67 -11.73
N LYS A 288 19.66 3.93 -12.14
CA LYS A 288 20.59 2.88 -12.55
C LYS A 288 20.88 1.87 -11.44
N LYS A 289 21.10 2.33 -10.22
CA LYS A 289 21.28 1.44 -9.06
C LYS A 289 20.03 0.63 -8.76
N VAL A 290 18.86 1.27 -8.70
CA VAL A 290 17.59 0.58 -8.39
C VAL A 290 17.25 -0.49 -9.43
N ALA A 291 17.52 -0.22 -10.70
CA ALA A 291 17.26 -1.17 -11.79
C ALA A 291 18.36 -2.22 -12.01
N GLY A 292 19.42 -2.22 -11.18
CA GLY A 292 20.54 -3.17 -11.28
C GLY A 292 21.34 -3.01 -12.57
N PHE A 293 21.71 -1.78 -12.92
CA PHE A 293 22.50 -1.48 -14.11
C PHE A 293 23.93 -2.05 -13.98
N SER A 294 24.35 -2.78 -15.01
CA SER A 294 25.67 -3.40 -15.12
C SER A 294 26.21 -3.24 -16.54
N ARG A 295 27.41 -3.77 -16.82
CA ARG A 295 28.01 -3.74 -18.16
C ARG A 295 27.13 -4.41 -19.22
N SER A 296 26.33 -5.42 -18.85
CA SER A 296 25.40 -6.11 -19.76
C SER A 296 24.05 -5.41 -19.92
N GLY A 297 23.81 -4.31 -19.19
CA GLY A 297 22.56 -3.56 -19.18
C GLY A 297 21.83 -3.65 -17.84
N PHE A 298 20.52 -3.40 -17.85
CA PHE A 298 19.67 -3.45 -16.66
C PHE A 298 19.22 -4.88 -16.31
N ALA A 299 19.41 -5.28 -15.05
CA ALA A 299 18.81 -6.51 -14.53
C ALA A 299 17.27 -6.43 -14.55
N HIS A 300 16.71 -5.26 -14.24
CA HIS A 300 15.26 -5.01 -14.24
C HIS A 300 14.90 -3.84 -15.16
N PRO A 301 14.84 -4.04 -16.50
CA PRO A 301 14.55 -2.97 -17.45
C PRO A 301 13.18 -2.30 -17.23
N GLY A 302 12.16 -3.07 -16.86
CA GLY A 302 10.83 -2.54 -16.57
C GLY A 302 10.81 -1.59 -15.37
N THR A 303 11.66 -1.84 -14.37
CA THR A 303 11.83 -0.94 -13.21
C THR A 303 12.47 0.37 -13.63
N ALA A 304 13.48 0.34 -14.51
CA ALA A 304 14.10 1.56 -15.04
C ALA A 304 13.08 2.44 -15.78
N THR A 305 12.30 1.86 -16.70
CA THR A 305 11.27 2.58 -17.46
C THR A 305 10.14 3.08 -16.56
N SER A 306 9.73 2.27 -15.58
CA SER A 306 8.70 2.70 -14.61
C SER A 306 9.18 3.89 -13.79
N LEU A 307 10.44 3.88 -13.32
CA LEU A 307 10.99 4.99 -12.54
C LEU A 307 11.10 6.29 -13.34
N THR A 308 11.50 6.24 -14.62
CA THR A 308 11.53 7.45 -15.45
C THR A 308 10.14 8.04 -15.64
N MET A 309 9.13 7.20 -15.87
CA MET A 309 7.72 7.62 -15.93
C MET A 309 7.27 8.25 -14.60
N LEU A 310 7.58 7.62 -13.47
CA LEU A 310 7.21 8.10 -12.14
C LEU A 310 7.87 9.46 -11.82
N ILE A 311 9.16 9.61 -12.09
CA ILE A 311 9.88 10.87 -11.84
C ILE A 311 9.34 12.00 -12.73
N LYS A 312 9.06 11.73 -14.01
CA LYS A 312 8.36 12.69 -14.88
C LYS A 312 7.01 13.11 -14.30
N LYS A 313 6.23 12.15 -13.80
CA LYS A 313 4.93 12.41 -13.16
C LYS A 313 5.10 13.29 -11.92
N ALA A 314 6.06 12.99 -11.06
CA ALA A 314 6.35 13.78 -9.86
C ALA A 314 6.78 15.21 -10.19
N ALA A 315 7.64 15.39 -11.20
CA ALA A 315 8.05 16.72 -11.65
C ALA A 315 6.86 17.55 -12.14
N LYS A 316 5.94 16.94 -12.90
CA LYS A 316 4.69 17.59 -13.36
C LYS A 316 3.76 17.94 -12.20
N VAL A 317 3.56 17.02 -11.26
CA VAL A 317 2.72 17.24 -10.07
C VAL A 317 3.28 18.39 -9.23
N ASN A 318 4.60 18.38 -8.97
CA ASN A 318 5.28 19.44 -8.22
C ASN A 318 5.14 20.81 -8.90
N HIS A 319 5.36 20.86 -10.23
CA HIS A 319 5.17 22.08 -11.01
C HIS A 319 3.74 22.64 -10.88
N CYS A 320 2.73 21.77 -10.98
CA CYS A 320 1.33 22.19 -10.79
C CYS A 320 1.06 22.69 -9.35
N ASP A 321 1.59 22.02 -8.33
CA ASP A 321 1.44 22.45 -6.93
C ASP A 321 2.04 23.84 -6.70
N ILE A 322 3.24 24.08 -7.23
CA ILE A 322 3.92 25.39 -7.16
C ILE A 322 3.10 26.47 -7.87
N LEU A 323 2.51 26.17 -9.03
CA LEU A 323 1.66 27.11 -9.77
C LEU A 323 0.40 27.49 -9.00
N MET A 324 -0.22 26.52 -8.32
CA MET A 324 -1.43 26.75 -7.51
C MET A 324 -1.13 27.42 -6.17
N SER A 325 0.12 27.37 -5.70
CA SER A 325 0.53 27.99 -4.44
C SER A 325 0.52 29.51 -4.51
N LYS A 326 0.11 30.14 -3.39
CA LYS A 326 0.19 31.59 -3.18
C LYS A 326 1.51 32.04 -2.56
N ASP A 327 2.36 31.10 -2.13
CA ASP A 327 3.61 31.37 -1.45
C ASP A 327 4.68 31.92 -2.43
N PRO A 328 5.20 33.15 -2.21
CA PRO A 328 6.26 33.73 -3.03
C PRO A 328 7.54 32.88 -3.06
N GLY A 329 7.88 32.21 -1.96
CA GLY A 329 9.08 31.38 -1.86
C GLY A 329 9.03 30.15 -2.78
N ARG A 330 7.87 29.49 -2.84
CA ARG A 330 7.65 28.38 -3.77
C ARG A 330 7.66 28.83 -5.23
N LYS A 331 7.16 30.02 -5.52
CA LYS A 331 7.20 30.58 -6.89
C LYS A 331 8.62 30.86 -7.37
N ALA A 332 9.55 31.19 -6.48
CA ALA A 332 10.95 31.43 -6.86
C ALA A 332 11.59 30.20 -7.52
N VAL A 333 11.24 28.99 -7.06
CA VAL A 333 11.80 27.72 -7.56
C VAL A 333 11.04 27.14 -8.75
N GLN A 334 9.96 27.79 -9.19
CA GLN A 334 9.11 27.33 -10.29
C GLN A 334 9.91 27.06 -11.57
N LYS A 335 10.78 28.00 -11.97
CA LYS A 335 11.58 27.88 -13.20
C LYS A 335 12.55 26.71 -13.14
N GLU A 336 13.10 26.40 -11.96
CA GLU A 336 14.00 25.26 -11.78
C GLU A 336 13.23 23.94 -11.93
N VAL A 337 12.07 23.83 -11.29
CA VAL A 337 11.22 22.62 -11.37
C VAL A 337 10.70 22.42 -12.81
N GLU A 338 10.30 23.48 -13.49
CA GLU A 338 9.92 23.42 -14.91
C GLU A 338 11.10 22.98 -15.78
N GLY A 339 12.30 23.53 -15.54
CA GLY A 339 13.53 23.13 -16.21
C GLY A 339 13.87 21.65 -15.98
N TYR A 340 13.69 21.15 -14.76
CA TYR A 340 13.88 19.74 -14.43
C TYR A 340 12.87 18.84 -15.14
N ALA A 341 11.59 19.25 -15.20
CA ALA A 341 10.56 18.50 -15.91
C ALA A 341 10.88 18.38 -17.42
N LYS A 342 11.31 19.48 -18.05
CA LYS A 342 11.76 19.47 -19.46
C LYS A 342 12.98 18.58 -19.66
N LEU A 343 13.97 18.68 -18.78
CA LEU A 343 15.18 17.85 -18.83
C LEU A 343 14.83 16.36 -18.74
N CYS A 344 13.90 15.97 -17.85
CA CYS A 344 13.41 14.61 -17.75
C CYS A 344 12.72 14.14 -19.05
N GLU A 345 11.92 15.00 -19.69
CA GLU A 345 11.26 14.67 -20.96
C GLU A 345 12.27 14.41 -22.08
N ASP A 346 13.23 15.31 -22.25
CA ASP A 346 14.17 15.30 -23.36
C ASP A 346 15.24 14.21 -23.20
N ARG A 347 15.75 14.01 -21.98
CA ARG A 347 16.99 13.26 -21.75
C ARG A 347 16.80 11.84 -21.24
N PHE A 348 15.68 11.52 -20.57
CA PHE A 348 15.44 10.13 -20.12
C PHE A 348 15.32 9.13 -21.27
N GLY A 349 14.90 9.58 -22.46
CA GLY A 349 14.88 8.78 -23.68
C GLY A 349 16.26 8.16 -23.97
N GLU A 350 17.30 8.99 -23.93
CA GLU A 350 18.67 8.62 -24.27
C GLU A 350 19.41 7.98 -23.08
N ASP A 351 19.33 8.61 -21.91
CA ASP A 351 20.16 8.27 -20.75
C ASP A 351 19.75 6.93 -20.10
N ILE A 352 18.48 6.52 -20.26
CA ILE A 352 17.88 5.39 -19.54
C ILE A 352 17.00 4.53 -20.44
N ASN A 353 15.95 5.10 -21.05
CA ASN A 353 14.89 4.32 -21.68
C ASN A 353 15.38 3.52 -22.89
N LYS A 354 16.24 4.10 -23.74
CA LYS A 354 16.84 3.38 -24.88
C LYS A 354 17.64 2.16 -24.43
N ILE A 355 18.40 2.31 -23.34
CA ILE A 355 19.18 1.22 -22.74
C ILE A 355 18.23 0.16 -22.18
N ALA A 356 17.19 0.56 -21.44
CA ALA A 356 16.19 -0.33 -20.88
C ALA A 356 15.46 -1.15 -21.97
N THR A 357 14.95 -0.50 -23.01
CA THR A 357 14.28 -1.17 -24.13
C THR A 357 15.22 -2.15 -24.84
N THR A 358 16.46 -1.75 -25.09
CA THR A 358 17.46 -2.63 -25.72
C THR A 358 17.76 -3.85 -24.85
N THR A 359 17.95 -3.68 -23.54
CA THR A 359 18.16 -4.80 -22.62
C THR A 359 16.94 -5.70 -22.53
N TYR A 360 15.74 -5.13 -22.46
CA TYR A 360 14.50 -5.90 -22.45
C TYR A 360 14.36 -6.79 -23.69
N LEU A 361 14.60 -6.24 -24.88
CA LEU A 361 14.54 -6.99 -26.14
C LEU A 361 15.57 -8.11 -26.19
N LYS A 362 16.81 -7.85 -25.74
CA LYS A 362 17.85 -8.88 -25.63
C LYS A 362 17.45 -10.00 -24.67
N ASN A 363 16.90 -9.66 -23.50
CA ASN A 363 16.45 -10.65 -22.52
C ASN A 363 15.29 -11.49 -23.07
N LYS A 364 14.38 -10.87 -23.83
CA LYS A 364 13.27 -11.56 -24.50
C LYS A 364 13.76 -12.52 -25.57
N GLN A 365 14.76 -12.12 -26.37
CA GLN A 365 15.37 -12.97 -27.39
C GLN A 365 16.15 -14.14 -26.79
N ASN A 366 16.85 -13.91 -25.68
CA ASN A 366 17.65 -14.94 -25.00
C ASN A 366 16.82 -15.87 -24.11
N LYS A 367 15.51 -15.61 -23.94
CA LYS A 367 14.64 -16.43 -23.13
C LYS A 367 14.45 -17.78 -23.82
N GLN A 368 15.10 -18.81 -23.29
CA GLN A 368 14.85 -20.18 -23.69
C GLN A 368 13.43 -20.57 -23.24
N VAL A 369 12.60 -20.95 -24.20
CA VAL A 369 11.26 -21.49 -23.94
C VAL A 369 11.38 -23.00 -24.13
N GLU A 370 11.30 -23.73 -23.02
CA GLU A 370 11.17 -25.19 -23.08
C GLU A 370 9.81 -25.50 -23.71
N LEU A 371 9.86 -26.11 -24.90
CA LEU A 371 8.65 -26.51 -25.60
C LEU A 371 8.07 -27.73 -24.89
N VAL A 372 6.74 -27.78 -24.79
CA VAL A 372 6.03 -28.94 -24.27
C VAL A 372 6.38 -30.15 -25.12
N SER A 373 6.62 -31.30 -24.48
CA SER A 373 6.98 -32.53 -25.19
C SER A 373 5.86 -32.93 -26.16
N THR A 374 6.22 -33.55 -27.28
CA THR A 374 5.24 -34.10 -28.23
C THR A 374 4.33 -35.13 -27.56
N GLU A 375 4.82 -35.84 -26.55
CA GLU A 375 4.03 -36.78 -25.76
C GLU A 375 2.95 -36.08 -24.93
N ASP A 376 3.27 -34.97 -24.28
CA ASP A 376 2.30 -34.21 -23.50
C ASP A 376 1.27 -33.50 -24.39
N ILE A 377 1.68 -33.05 -25.58
CA ILE A 377 0.76 -32.53 -26.61
C ILE A 377 -0.23 -33.62 -27.02
N ASN A 378 0.25 -34.84 -27.30
CA ASN A 378 -0.59 -35.97 -27.68
C ASN A 378 -1.53 -36.42 -26.55
N LYS A 379 -1.05 -36.41 -25.29
CA LYS A 379 -1.88 -36.69 -24.11
C LYS A 379 -3.01 -35.67 -23.97
N LEU A 380 -2.70 -34.38 -24.15
CA LEU A 380 -3.70 -33.32 -24.11
C LEU A 380 -4.71 -33.46 -25.25
N ASP A 381 -4.25 -33.74 -26.47
CA ASP A 381 -5.12 -33.92 -27.64
C ASP A 381 -6.08 -35.10 -27.44
N THR A 382 -5.55 -36.24 -27.00
CA THR A 382 -6.35 -37.43 -26.66
C THR A 382 -7.36 -37.13 -25.55
N PHE A 383 -6.97 -36.36 -24.53
CA PHE A 383 -7.88 -35.97 -23.45
C PHE A 383 -9.00 -35.06 -23.95
N LEU A 384 -8.69 -34.05 -24.78
CA LEU A 384 -9.67 -33.14 -25.36
C LEU A 384 -10.63 -33.88 -26.29
N GLU A 385 -10.13 -34.81 -27.08
CA GLU A 385 -10.94 -35.64 -27.98
C GLU A 385 -11.88 -36.56 -27.20
N ASN A 386 -11.40 -37.19 -26.12
CA ASN A 386 -12.24 -37.97 -25.22
C ASN A 386 -13.31 -37.11 -24.53
N LYS A 387 -12.97 -35.90 -24.08
CA LYS A 387 -13.96 -34.96 -23.51
C LYS A 387 -15.01 -34.55 -24.54
N ARG A 388 -14.59 -34.25 -25.78
CA ARG A 388 -15.49 -33.91 -26.89
C ARG A 388 -16.45 -35.06 -27.17
N LEU A 389 -15.94 -36.29 -27.28
CA LEU A 389 -16.74 -37.48 -27.52
C LEU A 389 -17.73 -37.76 -26.38
N ASN A 390 -17.30 -37.60 -25.13
CA ASN A 390 -18.19 -37.76 -23.98
C ASN A 390 -19.29 -36.69 -23.96
N ALA A 391 -18.96 -35.42 -24.24
CA ALA A 391 -19.95 -34.36 -24.35
C ALA A 391 -20.96 -34.62 -25.48
N LEU A 392 -20.51 -35.10 -26.65
CA LEU A 392 -21.39 -35.50 -27.76
C LEU A 392 -22.29 -36.67 -27.37
N LYS A 393 -21.78 -37.70 -26.68
CA LYS A 393 -22.60 -38.80 -26.17
C LYS A 393 -23.65 -38.33 -25.18
N THR A 394 -23.29 -37.40 -24.29
CA THR A 394 -24.26 -36.80 -23.35
C THR A 394 -25.33 -36.02 -24.09
N LEU A 395 -24.98 -35.22 -25.10
CA LEU A 395 -25.95 -34.51 -25.94
C LEU A 395 -26.88 -35.45 -26.69
N ASN A 396 -26.33 -36.51 -27.29
CA ASN A 396 -27.14 -37.51 -28.01
C ASN A 396 -28.09 -38.26 -27.07
N ARG A 397 -27.66 -38.61 -25.85
CA ARG A 397 -28.55 -39.20 -24.83
C ARG A 397 -29.66 -38.24 -24.42
N ILE A 398 -29.34 -36.96 -24.22
CA ILE A 398 -30.36 -35.94 -23.93
C ILE A 398 -31.34 -35.81 -25.10
N ASN A 399 -30.88 -35.90 -26.35
CA ASN A 399 -31.79 -35.89 -27.51
C ASN A 399 -32.68 -37.16 -27.57
N GLU A 400 -32.13 -38.34 -27.29
CA GLU A 400 -32.89 -39.60 -27.22
C GLU A 400 -33.90 -39.57 -26.06
N ASP A 401 -33.53 -39.04 -24.89
CA ASP A 401 -34.40 -38.87 -23.73
C ASP A 401 -35.51 -37.81 -24.00
N VAL A 402 -35.30 -36.89 -24.94
CA VAL A 402 -36.31 -35.90 -25.36
C VAL A 402 -37.30 -36.49 -26.38
N GLU A 403 -36.93 -37.52 -27.14
CA GLU A 403 -37.87 -38.25 -28.01
C GLU A 403 -38.88 -39.10 -27.20
N ASP A 404 -38.55 -39.50 -25.97
CA ASP A 404 -39.48 -40.17 -25.03
C ASP A 404 -40.38 -39.19 -24.24
N ILE A 405 -40.16 -37.87 -24.37
CA ILE A 405 -40.99 -36.82 -23.73
C ILE A 405 -42.29 -36.54 -24.52
N ASP A 406 -42.55 -37.26 -25.61
CA ASP A 406 -43.84 -37.22 -26.29
C ASP A 406 -45.02 -37.76 -25.43
N ALA A 407 -44.76 -38.26 -24.23
CA ALA A 407 -45.77 -38.73 -23.29
C ALA A 407 -46.29 -37.70 -22.26
N ASP A 408 -45.64 -36.54 -22.05
CA ASP A 408 -46.07 -35.59 -20.99
C ASP A 408 -46.43 -34.18 -21.52
N PRO A 409 -47.72 -33.79 -21.52
CA PRO A 409 -48.21 -32.49 -22.02
C PRO A 409 -47.53 -31.26 -21.41
N TRP A 410 -46.95 -31.38 -20.22
CA TRP A 410 -46.26 -30.27 -19.55
C TRP A 410 -44.95 -29.88 -20.26
N CYS A 411 -44.18 -30.86 -20.75
CA CYS A 411 -42.89 -30.62 -21.40
C CYS A 411 -43.04 -29.98 -22.80
N LYS A 412 -44.10 -30.32 -23.54
CA LYS A 412 -44.41 -29.72 -24.86
C LYS A 412 -44.64 -28.21 -24.79
N LYS A 413 -45.19 -27.71 -23.67
CA LYS A 413 -45.47 -26.28 -23.48
C LYS A 413 -44.18 -25.45 -23.30
N TYR A 414 -43.16 -26.00 -22.65
CA TYR A 414 -41.91 -25.28 -22.37
C TYR A 414 -40.84 -25.48 -23.44
N TYR A 415 -40.83 -26.62 -24.15
CA TYR A 415 -39.92 -26.86 -25.27
C TYR A 415 -40.09 -25.84 -26.40
N ASN A 416 -41.34 -25.50 -26.74
CA ASN A 416 -41.64 -24.49 -27.76
C ASN A 416 -41.24 -23.06 -27.34
N ILE A 417 -41.22 -22.76 -26.03
CA ILE A 417 -40.78 -21.45 -25.52
C ILE A 417 -39.25 -21.30 -25.61
N TRP A 418 -38.51 -22.40 -25.45
CA TRP A 418 -37.04 -22.40 -25.53
C TRP A 418 -36.49 -22.48 -26.95
N ARG A 419 -37.22 -23.07 -27.89
CA ARG A 419 -36.79 -23.20 -29.30
C ARG A 419 -36.90 -21.88 -30.08
N ASP A 420 -37.79 -20.99 -29.66
CA ASP A 420 -38.07 -19.73 -30.35
C ASP A 420 -37.32 -18.52 -29.69
N LEU A 421 -36.47 -18.78 -28.70
CA LEU A 421 -35.43 -17.86 -28.17
C LEU A 421 -34.08 -18.21 -28.79
#